data_AF-A0A9X2FCS9-F1
#
_entry.id   AF-A0A9X2FCS9-F1
#
_cell.length_a   1.000
_cell.length_b   1.000
_cell.length_c   1.000
_cell.angle_alpha   90.00
_cell.angle_beta   90.00
_cell.angle_gamma   90.00
#
_symmetry.space_group_name_H-M   'P 1'
#
loop_
_entity.id
_entity.type
_entity.pdbx_description
1 polymer ?
#
loop_
_entity_poly.entity_id
_entity_poly.type
_entity_poly.pdbx_seq_one_letter_code
_entity_poly.pdbx_strand_id
1 'polypeptide(L)'
;METPPRAKQLDLAKYRTDALVDHLVDLISVPGAIRKVLSTAIVTGLLALVACGLLREYAELSLLPWLAVSIYSLVASVALGTLLGLLRVVRAALGNIQSLLEQALEITGRAANDYQQLGSGALTLPTGEELFDQVHSRVLMPAVERAVSKTFGLLARPLLWAYRRTIGSAVSLVIKRASRSPQVAEQHKRIEQLTSSTVGEVAGYADAVDTFTMAATKVVQRVGTRLRTLAMLPLWILFAVAALLACGPALLAWWLAQ
;
A
#
# COMPACT_ATOMS: atom_id res chain seq x y z
N MET A 1 24.27 -14.19 43.74
CA MET A 1 24.21 -13.84 42.30
C MET A 1 22.83 -13.29 42.02
N GLU A 2 22.67 -11.99 42.21
CA GLU A 2 21.43 -11.30 41.83
C GLU A 2 21.39 -11.21 40.31
N THR A 3 20.35 -11.80 39.70
CA THR A 3 20.05 -11.59 38.29
C THR A 3 19.83 -10.09 38.05
N PRO A 4 20.48 -9.46 37.05
CA PRO A 4 20.26 -8.05 36.78
C PRO A 4 18.77 -7.80 36.50
N PRO A 5 18.21 -6.66 36.94
CA PRO A 5 16.82 -6.33 36.69
C PRO A 5 16.59 -6.33 35.17
N ARG A 6 15.58 -7.08 34.71
CA ARG A 6 15.15 -7.06 33.31
C ARG A 6 14.94 -5.60 32.92
N ALA A 7 15.71 -5.11 31.95
CA ALA A 7 15.56 -3.78 31.40
C ALA A 7 14.07 -3.52 31.09
N LYS A 8 13.53 -2.38 31.54
CA LYS A 8 12.15 -1.96 31.27
C LYS A 8 11.96 -1.72 29.78
N GLN A 9 11.75 -2.77 29.00
CA GLN A 9 11.43 -2.64 27.58
C GLN A 9 10.05 -2.00 27.43
N LEU A 10 9.93 -0.99 26.57
CA LEU A 10 8.64 -0.42 26.20
C LEU A 10 7.76 -1.53 25.62
N ASP A 11 6.56 -1.70 26.19
CA ASP A 11 5.60 -2.65 25.64
C ASP A 11 4.92 -2.06 24.40
N LEU A 12 5.55 -2.28 23.25
CA LEU A 12 5.02 -1.88 21.95
C LEU A 12 3.67 -2.57 21.63
N ALA A 13 3.30 -3.65 22.33
CA ALA A 13 2.01 -4.30 22.13
C ALA A 13 0.83 -3.41 22.55
N LYS A 14 1.06 -2.40 23.42
CA LYS A 14 0.04 -1.40 23.79
C LYS A 14 -0.48 -0.59 22.60
N TYR A 15 0.33 -0.41 21.56
CA TYR A 15 -0.08 0.31 20.34
C TYR A 15 -0.86 -0.57 19.35
N ARG A 16 -0.97 -1.87 19.61
CA ARG A 16 -1.78 -2.80 18.82
C ARG A 16 -3.24 -2.74 19.31
N THR A 17 -3.92 -1.63 19.01
CA THR A 17 -5.32 -1.44 19.36
C THR A 17 -6.27 -2.09 18.35
N ASP A 18 -7.45 -2.51 18.80
CA ASP A 18 -8.49 -3.03 17.90
C ASP A 18 -8.97 -1.96 16.92
N ALA A 19 -8.94 -0.68 17.31
CA ALA A 19 -9.20 0.45 16.42
C ALA A 19 -8.21 0.54 15.24
N LEU A 20 -6.93 0.21 15.45
CA LEU A 20 -5.95 0.11 14.37
C LEU A 20 -6.35 -1.04 13.43
N VAL A 21 -6.70 -2.20 13.98
CA VAL A 21 -7.12 -3.36 13.19
C VAL A 21 -8.38 -3.06 12.37
N ASP A 22 -9.38 -2.40 12.96
CA ASP A 22 -10.62 -2.05 12.26
C ASP A 22 -10.36 -1.01 11.17
N HIS A 23 -9.51 -0.02 11.43
CA HIS A 23 -9.09 0.93 10.40
C HIS A 23 -8.32 0.26 9.25
N LEU A 24 -7.48 -0.74 9.55
CA LEU A 24 -6.81 -1.57 8.55
C LEU A 24 -7.80 -2.41 7.74
N VAL A 25 -8.82 -2.98 8.38
CA VAL A 25 -9.89 -3.74 7.71
C VAL A 25 -10.69 -2.83 6.77
N ASP A 26 -11.00 -1.60 7.19
CA ASP A 26 -11.68 -0.60 6.36
C ASP A 26 -10.83 -0.19 5.16
N LEU A 27 -9.53 0.05 5.36
CA LEU A 27 -8.58 0.30 4.27
C LEU A 27 -8.54 -0.89 3.30
N ILE A 28 -8.52 -2.12 3.81
CA ILE A 28 -8.44 -3.35 3.00
C ILE A 28 -9.81 -3.76 2.41
N SER A 29 -10.89 -3.01 2.68
CA SER A 29 -12.28 -3.42 2.47
C SER A 29 -12.58 -4.02 1.08
N VAL A 30 -12.70 -5.35 1.09
CA VAL A 30 -13.08 -6.21 -0.03
C VAL A 30 -14.48 -5.89 -0.60
N PRO A 31 -15.51 -5.57 0.21
CA PRO A 31 -16.81 -5.20 -0.33
C PRO A 31 -16.76 -3.94 -1.21
N GLY A 32 -15.95 -2.96 -0.82
CA GLY A 32 -15.71 -1.75 -1.60
C GLY A 32 -14.96 -2.03 -2.90
N ALA A 33 -13.98 -2.93 -2.86
CA ALA A 33 -13.24 -3.38 -4.03
C ALA A 33 -14.15 -4.15 -5.02
N ILE A 34 -14.92 -5.12 -4.54
CA ILE A 34 -15.87 -5.90 -5.34
C ILE A 34 -16.93 -4.99 -5.96
N ARG A 35 -17.51 -4.06 -5.18
CA ARG A 35 -18.47 -3.09 -5.68
C ARG A 35 -17.88 -2.21 -6.78
N LYS A 36 -16.62 -1.78 -6.64
CA LYS A 36 -15.91 -1.00 -7.68
C LYS A 36 -15.71 -1.82 -8.96
N VAL A 37 -15.28 -3.08 -8.85
CA VAL A 37 -15.11 -4.00 -10.00
C VAL A 37 -16.45 -4.26 -10.69
N LEU A 38 -17.48 -4.59 -9.92
CA LEU A 38 -18.80 -4.90 -10.46
C LEU A 38 -19.42 -3.66 -11.14
N SER A 39 -19.36 -2.50 -10.49
CA SER A 39 -19.83 -1.24 -11.07
C SER A 39 -19.09 -0.88 -12.35
N THR A 40 -17.77 -1.08 -12.41
CA THR A 40 -17.01 -0.82 -13.63
C THR A 40 -17.37 -1.78 -14.75
N ALA A 41 -17.50 -3.07 -14.46
CA ALA A 41 -17.90 -4.08 -15.43
C ALA A 41 -19.31 -3.81 -16.00
N ILE A 42 -20.26 -3.39 -15.15
CA ILE A 42 -21.61 -3.02 -15.60
C ILE A 42 -21.56 -1.78 -16.50
N VAL A 43 -20.82 -0.74 -16.11
CA VAL A 43 -20.70 0.50 -16.90
C VAL A 43 -20.03 0.23 -18.25
N THR A 44 -18.95 -0.55 -18.30
CA THR A 44 -18.31 -0.89 -19.58
C THR A 44 -19.20 -1.77 -20.46
N GLY A 45 -19.96 -2.71 -19.87
CA GLY A 45 -20.94 -3.51 -20.60
C GLY A 45 -22.06 -2.66 -21.19
N LEU A 46 -22.62 -1.72 -20.43
CA LEU A 46 -23.63 -0.77 -20.91
C LEU A 46 -23.08 0.12 -22.04
N LEU A 47 -21.87 0.64 -21.89
CA LEU A 47 -21.21 1.43 -22.94
C LEU A 47 -21.00 0.61 -24.22
N ALA A 48 -20.65 -0.67 -24.11
CA ALA A 48 -20.49 -1.56 -25.25
C ALA A 48 -21.83 -1.83 -25.96
N LEU A 49 -22.91 -2.01 -25.21
CA LEU A 49 -24.26 -2.16 -25.78
C LEU A 49 -24.71 -0.90 -26.52
N VAL A 50 -24.48 0.28 -25.95
CA VAL A 50 -24.78 1.57 -26.60
C VAL A 50 -23.93 1.72 -27.88
N ALA A 51 -22.64 1.41 -27.83
CA ALA A 51 -21.76 1.48 -29.00
C ALA A 51 -22.20 0.51 -30.12
N CYS A 52 -22.61 -0.72 -29.78
CA CYS A 52 -23.17 -1.67 -30.75
C CYS A 52 -24.51 -1.22 -31.32
N GLY A 53 -25.37 -0.58 -30.52
CA GLY A 53 -26.62 0.02 -30.99
C GLY A 53 -26.39 1.13 -32.01
N LEU A 54 -25.45 2.04 -31.71
CA LEU A 54 -25.08 3.12 -32.64
C LEU A 54 -24.44 2.57 -33.92
N LEU A 55 -23.54 1.60 -33.83
CA LEU A 55 -22.91 0.98 -35.00
C LEU A 55 -23.92 0.30 -35.94
N ARG A 56 -25.07 -0.17 -35.41
CA ARG A 56 -26.14 -0.74 -36.23
C ARG A 56 -26.79 0.28 -37.17
N GLU A 57 -26.89 1.54 -36.76
CA GLU A 57 -27.49 2.59 -37.60
C GLU A 57 -26.58 2.96 -38.78
N TYR A 58 -25.26 2.74 -38.66
CA TYR A 58 -24.27 3.12 -39.67
C TYR A 58 -23.82 1.97 -40.58
N ALA A 59 -24.10 0.72 -40.23
CA ALA A 59 -23.51 -0.43 -40.90
C ALA A 59 -24.59 -1.34 -41.53
N GLU A 60 -24.60 -1.43 -42.86
CA GLU A 60 -25.45 -2.35 -43.64
C GLU A 60 -24.97 -3.82 -43.56
N LEU A 61 -24.53 -4.28 -42.39
CA LEU A 61 -24.15 -5.67 -42.21
C LEU A 61 -25.39 -6.56 -42.14
N SER A 62 -25.31 -7.75 -42.74
CA SER A 62 -26.32 -8.79 -42.58
C SER A 62 -26.48 -9.17 -41.10
N LEU A 63 -27.67 -9.68 -40.75
CA LEU A 63 -28.07 -9.95 -39.36
C LEU A 63 -27.11 -10.88 -38.60
N LEU A 64 -26.50 -11.84 -39.30
CA LEU A 64 -25.62 -12.89 -38.75
C LEU A 64 -24.26 -12.35 -38.25
N PRO A 65 -23.46 -11.63 -39.06
CA PRO A 65 -22.21 -11.02 -38.58
C PRO A 65 -22.44 -9.92 -37.54
N TRP A 66 -23.57 -9.21 -37.59
CA TRP A 66 -23.93 -8.26 -36.52
C TRP A 66 -24.12 -8.95 -35.17
N LEU A 67 -24.81 -10.10 -35.15
CA LEU A 67 -25.02 -10.89 -33.94
C LEU A 67 -23.69 -11.39 -33.37
N ALA A 68 -22.78 -11.88 -34.22
CA ALA A 68 -21.45 -12.32 -33.80
C ALA A 68 -20.61 -11.18 -33.19
N VAL A 69 -20.63 -9.99 -33.80
CA VAL A 69 -19.94 -8.79 -33.29
C VAL A 69 -20.52 -8.34 -31.95
N SER A 70 -21.84 -8.38 -31.78
CA SER A 70 -22.51 -7.97 -30.53
C SER A 70 -22.19 -8.89 -29.34
N ILE A 71 -22.12 -10.21 -29.57
CA ILE A 71 -21.74 -11.17 -28.52
C ILE A 71 -20.27 -10.98 -28.16
N TYR A 72 -19.41 -10.81 -29.17
CA TYR A 72 -17.98 -10.60 -28.96
C TYR A 72 -17.72 -9.30 -28.17
N SER A 73 -18.36 -8.19 -28.52
CA SER A 73 -18.19 -6.91 -27.82
C SER A 73 -18.70 -6.96 -26.37
N LEU A 74 -19.77 -7.72 -26.10
CA LEU A 74 -20.26 -7.94 -24.75
C LEU A 74 -19.27 -8.73 -23.91
N VAL A 75 -18.73 -9.84 -24.42
CA VAL A 75 -17.71 -10.64 -23.73
C VAL A 75 -16.43 -9.82 -23.51
N ALA A 76 -15.97 -9.10 -24.54
CA ALA A 76 -14.79 -8.25 -24.45
C ALA A 76 -14.97 -7.09 -23.45
N SER A 77 -16.13 -6.46 -23.39
CA SER A 77 -16.40 -5.35 -22.46
C SER A 77 -16.52 -5.79 -21.00
N VAL A 78 -17.02 -7.00 -20.74
CA VAL A 78 -17.00 -7.62 -19.41
C VAL A 78 -15.57 -7.96 -19.01
N ALA A 79 -14.79 -8.57 -19.91
CA ALA A 79 -13.38 -8.88 -19.67
C ALA A 79 -12.54 -7.61 -19.41
N LEU A 80 -12.67 -6.57 -20.22
CA LEU A 80 -11.95 -5.31 -20.03
C LEU A 80 -12.47 -4.54 -18.80
N GLY A 81 -13.78 -4.56 -18.53
CA GLY A 81 -14.39 -3.93 -17.37
C GLY A 81 -13.92 -4.53 -16.05
N THR A 82 -13.87 -5.86 -15.98
CA THR A 82 -13.33 -6.56 -14.80
C THR A 82 -11.84 -6.27 -14.60
N LEU A 83 -11.04 -6.25 -15.68
CA LEU A 83 -9.61 -5.93 -15.62
C LEU A 83 -9.36 -4.48 -15.17
N LEU A 84 -10.16 -3.52 -15.65
CA LEU A 84 -10.12 -2.11 -15.25
C LEU A 84 -10.59 -1.93 -13.80
N GLY A 85 -11.59 -2.69 -13.38
CA GLY A 85 -12.01 -2.80 -11.99
C GLY A 85 -10.86 -3.25 -11.09
N LEU A 86 -10.18 -4.33 -11.49
CA LEU A 86 -9.02 -4.87 -10.77
C LEU A 86 -7.90 -3.82 -10.65
N LEU A 87 -7.58 -3.12 -11.74
CA LEU A 87 -6.62 -2.02 -11.75
C LEU A 87 -6.97 -0.92 -10.74
N ARG A 88 -8.25 -0.55 -10.63
CA ARG A 88 -8.71 0.45 -9.65
C ARG A 88 -8.57 -0.05 -8.22
N VAL A 89 -8.81 -1.34 -7.98
CA VAL A 89 -8.60 -1.97 -6.67
C VAL A 89 -7.12 -1.96 -6.30
N VAL A 90 -6.23 -2.37 -7.20
CA VAL A 90 -4.77 -2.34 -6.96
C VAL A 90 -4.30 -0.91 -6.71
N ARG A 91 -4.78 0.07 -7.48
CA ARG A 91 -4.46 1.48 -7.25
C ARG A 91 -4.91 1.97 -5.88
N ALA A 92 -6.10 1.56 -5.42
CA ALA A 92 -6.60 1.88 -4.10
C ALA A 92 -5.75 1.21 -3.01
N ALA A 93 -5.41 -0.07 -3.18
CA ALA A 93 -4.55 -0.81 -2.25
C ALA A 93 -3.16 -0.15 -2.12
N LEU A 94 -2.55 0.27 -3.23
CA LEU A 94 -1.28 1.02 -3.22
C LEU A 94 -1.41 2.37 -2.48
N GLY A 95 -2.57 3.04 -2.58
CA GLY A 95 -2.86 4.26 -1.82
C GLY A 95 -2.95 3.98 -0.31
N ASN A 96 -3.54 2.86 0.07
CA ASN A 96 -3.62 2.46 1.46
C ASN A 96 -2.25 2.15 2.05
N ILE A 97 -1.33 1.54 1.29
CA ILE A 97 0.04 1.26 1.74
C ILE A 97 0.77 2.54 2.21
N GLN A 98 0.54 3.68 1.54
CA GLN A 98 1.08 4.96 1.99
C GLN A 98 0.53 5.34 3.37
N SER A 99 -0.79 5.24 3.56
CA SER A 99 -1.44 5.52 4.84
C SER A 99 -0.93 4.60 5.96
N LEU A 100 -0.64 3.33 5.65
CA LEU A 100 -0.06 2.37 6.61
C LEU A 100 1.34 2.77 7.06
N LEU A 101 2.18 3.25 6.14
CA LEU A 101 3.51 3.74 6.46
C LEU A 101 3.46 5.04 7.27
N GLU A 102 2.54 5.95 6.93
CA GLU A 102 2.31 7.18 7.69
C GLU A 102 1.84 6.88 9.13
N GLN A 103 0.91 5.93 9.31
CA GLN A 103 0.49 5.47 10.63
C GLN A 103 1.64 4.84 11.43
N ALA A 104 2.49 4.04 10.77
CA ALA A 104 3.66 3.46 11.43
C ALA A 104 4.65 4.55 11.90
N LEU A 105 4.84 5.61 11.11
CA LEU A 105 5.67 6.75 11.50
C LEU A 105 5.05 7.55 12.65
N GLU A 106 3.74 7.72 12.66
CA GLU A 106 3.03 8.38 13.76
C GLU A 106 3.17 7.58 15.06
N ILE A 107 2.98 6.25 15.01
CA ILE A 107 3.18 5.35 16.16
C ILE A 107 4.64 5.41 16.61
N THR A 108 5.60 5.53 15.70
CA THR A 108 7.03 5.68 16.01
C THR A 108 7.30 6.97 16.80
N GLY A 109 6.70 8.09 16.39
CA GLY A 109 6.81 9.36 17.14
C GLY A 109 6.17 9.28 18.54
N ARG A 110 5.01 8.62 18.66
CA ARG A 110 4.36 8.39 19.97
C ARG A 110 5.21 7.48 20.86
N ALA A 111 5.78 6.41 20.31
CA ALA A 111 6.67 5.51 21.04
C ALA A 111 7.94 6.23 21.52
N ALA A 112 8.50 7.14 20.71
CA ALA A 112 9.67 7.93 21.10
C ALA A 112 9.38 8.86 22.29
N ASN A 113 8.21 9.49 22.31
CA ASN A 113 7.74 10.28 23.44
C ASN A 113 7.58 9.43 24.71
N ASP A 114 7.02 8.22 24.60
CA ASP A 114 6.87 7.32 25.74
C ASP A 114 8.25 6.82 26.24
N TYR A 115 9.22 6.58 25.35
CA TYR A 115 10.62 6.31 25.72
C TYR A 115 11.27 7.47 26.47
N GLN A 116 11.03 8.71 26.04
CA GLN A 116 11.54 9.90 26.73
C GLN A 116 10.90 10.07 28.12
N GLN A 117 9.62 9.74 28.28
CA GLN A 117 8.90 9.81 29.56
C GLN A 117 9.30 8.70 30.55
N LEU A 118 9.77 7.55 30.05
CA LEU A 118 10.16 6.42 30.90
C LEU A 118 11.43 6.64 31.72
N GLY A 119 12.14 7.75 31.50
CA GLY A 119 13.16 8.28 32.41
C GLY A 119 14.36 7.35 32.63
N SER A 120 15.44 7.58 31.87
CA SER A 120 16.84 7.32 32.22
C SER A 120 17.15 6.14 33.16
N GLY A 121 16.63 4.94 32.88
CA GLY A 121 16.93 3.74 33.64
C GLY A 121 17.54 2.67 32.74
N ALA A 122 18.87 2.68 32.58
CA ALA A 122 19.67 1.66 31.86
C ALA A 122 19.05 1.19 30.52
N LEU A 123 18.37 2.09 29.82
CA LEU A 123 17.66 1.80 28.58
C LEU A 123 18.54 2.24 27.42
N THR A 124 19.01 1.28 26.62
CA THR A 124 19.58 1.57 25.31
C THR A 124 18.48 2.19 24.46
N LEU A 125 18.60 3.47 24.16
CA LEU A 125 17.65 4.20 23.33
C LEU A 125 17.80 3.73 21.88
N PRO A 126 16.77 3.12 21.27
CA PRO A 126 16.86 2.70 19.88
C PRO A 126 16.93 3.93 18.98
N THR A 127 17.64 3.81 17.86
CA THR A 127 17.69 4.90 16.88
C THR A 127 16.34 5.05 16.19
N GLY A 128 16.06 6.18 15.53
CA GLY A 128 14.80 6.38 14.81
C GLY A 128 14.51 5.30 13.75
N GLU A 129 15.57 4.75 13.15
CA GLU A 129 15.49 3.64 12.19
C GLU A 129 15.09 2.33 12.87
N GLU A 130 15.75 1.99 13.97
CA GLU A 130 15.46 0.78 14.76
C GLU A 130 14.07 0.83 15.38
N LEU A 131 13.65 1.99 15.89
CA LEU A 131 12.33 2.17 16.46
C LEU A 131 11.25 2.02 15.39
N PHE A 132 11.44 2.58 14.20
CA PHE A 132 10.52 2.41 13.08
C PHE A 132 10.44 0.95 12.61
N ASP A 133 11.56 0.24 12.53
CA ASP A 133 11.57 -1.19 12.16
C ASP A 133 10.89 -2.06 13.22
N GLN A 134 11.08 -1.74 14.52
CA GLN A 134 10.39 -2.40 15.63
C GLN A 134 8.88 -2.14 15.61
N VAL A 135 8.44 -0.90 15.35
CA VAL A 135 7.02 -0.57 15.22
C VAL A 135 6.42 -1.29 14.01
N HIS A 136 7.11 -1.32 12.88
CA HIS A 136 6.67 -2.04 11.70
C HIS A 136 6.51 -3.55 11.96
N SER A 137 7.54 -4.20 12.51
CA SER A 137 7.57 -5.65 12.71
C SER A 137 6.68 -6.13 13.87
N ARG A 138 6.55 -5.35 14.94
CA ARG A 138 5.83 -5.77 16.17
C ARG A 138 4.42 -5.22 16.28
N VAL A 139 4.10 -4.10 15.63
CA VAL A 139 2.78 -3.46 15.71
C VAL A 139 2.05 -3.55 14.38
N LEU A 140 2.63 -3.03 13.30
CA LEU A 140 1.95 -2.93 12.02
C LEU A 140 1.74 -4.29 11.35
N MET A 141 2.80 -5.09 11.21
CA MET A 141 2.72 -6.38 10.50
C MET A 141 1.73 -7.35 11.16
N PRO A 142 1.72 -7.52 12.50
CA PRO A 142 0.72 -8.39 13.14
C PRO A 142 -0.71 -7.86 13.03
N ALA A 143 -0.90 -6.54 13.06
CA ALA A 143 -2.22 -5.94 12.87
C ALA A 143 -2.74 -6.16 11.45
N VAL A 144 -1.87 -6.05 10.44
CA VAL A 144 -2.19 -6.37 9.05
C VAL A 144 -2.47 -7.86 8.89
N GLU A 145 -1.68 -8.75 9.48
CA GLU A 145 -1.91 -10.19 9.41
C GLU A 145 -3.29 -10.55 9.92
N ARG A 146 -3.68 -9.99 11.07
CA ARG A 146 -5.04 -10.16 11.59
C ARG A 146 -6.10 -9.61 10.65
N ALA A 147 -5.92 -8.40 10.14
CA ALA A 147 -6.89 -7.77 9.22
C ALA A 147 -7.07 -8.60 7.93
N VAL A 148 -5.96 -9.04 7.32
CA VAL A 148 -5.96 -9.84 6.08
C VAL A 148 -6.51 -11.24 6.33
N SER A 149 -6.13 -11.91 7.43
CA SER A 149 -6.67 -13.21 7.80
C SER A 149 -8.17 -13.17 8.10
N LYS A 150 -8.65 -12.13 8.80
CA LYS A 150 -10.07 -11.91 9.09
C LYS A 150 -10.88 -11.68 7.82
N THR A 151 -10.29 -11.00 6.83
CA THR A 151 -11.00 -10.60 5.60
C THR A 151 -10.94 -11.65 4.48
N PHE A 152 -9.80 -12.35 4.34
CA PHE A 152 -9.53 -13.23 3.18
C PHE A 152 -9.46 -14.72 3.51
N GLY A 153 -9.48 -15.10 4.79
CA GLY A 153 -9.44 -16.52 5.21
C GLY A 153 -8.31 -17.30 4.54
N LEU A 154 -8.64 -18.28 3.70
CA LEU A 154 -7.68 -19.11 2.96
C LEU A 154 -6.81 -18.33 1.97
N LEU A 155 -7.34 -17.25 1.37
CA LEU A 155 -6.59 -16.38 0.45
C LEU A 155 -5.64 -15.44 1.18
N ALA A 156 -5.66 -15.39 2.52
CA ALA A 156 -4.79 -14.52 3.29
C ALA A 156 -3.31 -14.85 3.08
N ARG A 157 -2.95 -16.13 2.90
CA ARG A 157 -1.54 -16.55 2.75
C ARG A 157 -0.85 -15.95 1.53
N PRO A 158 -1.36 -16.10 0.29
CA PRO A 158 -0.74 -15.48 -0.87
C PRO A 158 -0.75 -13.95 -0.80
N LEU A 159 -1.81 -13.35 -0.26
CA LEU A 159 -1.90 -11.91 -0.03
C LEU A 159 -0.84 -11.41 0.95
N LEU A 160 -0.64 -12.10 2.06
CA LEU A 160 0.38 -11.77 3.06
C LEU A 160 1.80 -11.95 2.52
N TRP A 161 2.03 -12.97 1.70
CA TRP A 161 3.31 -13.14 1.02
C TRP A 161 3.63 -11.94 0.11
N ALA A 162 2.66 -11.54 -0.72
CA ALA A 162 2.80 -10.39 -1.61
C ALA A 162 2.99 -9.10 -0.80
N TYR A 163 2.20 -8.92 0.25
CA TYR A 163 2.25 -7.76 1.14
C TYR A 163 3.61 -7.63 1.86
N ARG A 164 4.11 -8.72 2.46
CA ARG A 164 5.42 -8.74 3.12
C ARG A 164 6.53 -8.34 2.16
N ARG A 165 6.46 -8.80 0.90
CA ARG A 165 7.46 -8.48 -0.12
C ARG A 165 7.39 -7.03 -0.58
N THR A 166 6.21 -6.48 -0.78
CA THR A 166 6.05 -5.08 -1.24
C THR A 166 6.37 -4.09 -0.14
N ILE A 167 5.87 -4.30 1.08
CA ILE A 167 6.08 -3.37 2.19
C ILE A 167 7.44 -3.53 2.84
N GLY A 168 8.01 -4.74 2.94
CA GLY A 168 9.39 -4.89 3.40
C GLY A 168 10.38 -4.14 2.50
N SER A 169 10.15 -4.14 1.19
CA SER A 169 10.93 -3.35 0.23
C SER A 169 10.69 -1.83 0.41
N ALA A 170 9.44 -1.42 0.64
CA ALA A 170 9.10 -0.01 0.89
C ALA A 170 9.71 0.52 2.20
N VAL A 171 9.62 -0.23 3.29
CA VAL A 171 10.17 0.10 4.61
C VAL A 171 11.69 0.22 4.54
N SER A 172 12.38 -0.78 3.96
CA SER A 172 13.84 -0.71 3.80
C SER A 172 14.30 0.46 2.92
N LEU A 173 13.52 0.81 1.89
CA LEU A 173 13.75 1.99 1.07
C LEU A 173 13.55 3.30 1.83
N VAL A 174 12.52 3.37 2.69
CA VAL A 174 12.23 4.55 3.52
C VAL A 174 13.35 4.73 4.53
N ILE A 175 13.71 3.69 5.27
CA ILE A 175 14.83 3.70 6.24
C ILE A 175 16.11 4.17 5.55
N LYS A 176 16.53 3.49 4.47
CA LYS A 176 17.77 3.80 3.74
C LYS A 176 17.81 5.21 3.15
N ARG A 177 16.66 5.81 2.83
CA ARG A 177 16.60 7.17 2.26
C ARG A 177 16.47 8.24 3.32
N ALA A 178 15.72 7.98 4.40
CA ALA A 178 15.60 8.89 5.52
C ALA A 178 16.95 9.01 6.27
N SER A 179 17.66 7.89 6.44
CA SER A 179 18.98 7.83 7.09
C SER A 179 20.08 8.58 6.35
N ARG A 180 19.97 8.70 5.02
CA ARG A 180 20.90 9.48 4.19
C ARG A 180 20.74 11.00 4.34
N SER A 181 19.73 11.47 5.06
CA SER A 181 19.58 12.90 5.32
C SER A 181 20.73 13.37 6.23
N PRO A 182 21.47 14.44 5.86
CA PRO A 182 22.59 14.93 6.68
C PRO A 182 22.15 15.31 8.10
N GLN A 183 20.92 15.82 8.26
CA GLN A 183 20.33 16.13 9.57
C GLN A 183 20.08 14.88 10.44
N VAL A 184 19.66 13.77 9.82
CA VAL A 184 19.41 12.50 10.54
C VAL A 184 20.74 11.85 10.95
N ALA A 185 21.75 11.90 10.08
CA ALA A 185 23.08 11.38 10.38
C ALA A 185 23.76 12.13 11.55
N GLU A 186 23.55 13.44 11.66
CA GLU A 186 24.05 14.25 12.78
C GLU A 186 23.33 13.91 14.09
N GLN A 187 22.00 13.71 14.04
CA GLN A 187 21.21 13.29 15.20
C GLN A 187 21.51 11.86 15.65
N HIS A 188 21.81 10.94 14.72
CA HIS A 188 22.24 9.58 15.04
C HIS A 188 23.53 9.58 15.89
N LYS A 189 24.51 10.42 15.50
CA LYS A 189 25.73 10.64 16.27
C LYS A 189 25.44 11.24 17.65
N ARG A 190 24.47 12.15 17.76
CA ARG A 190 24.03 12.68 19.06
C ARG A 190 23.39 11.60 19.93
N ILE A 191 22.52 10.75 19.39
CA ILE A 191 21.92 9.64 20.14
C ILE A 191 22.99 8.64 20.60
N GLU A 192 23.98 8.30 19.77
CA GLU A 192 25.11 7.44 20.16
C GLU A 192 25.96 8.08 21.28
N GLN A 193 26.20 9.40 21.19
CA GLN A 193 26.88 10.17 22.24
C GLN A 193 26.07 10.26 23.54
N LEU A 194 24.75 10.39 23.46
CA LEU A 194 23.83 10.42 24.61
C LEU A 194 23.62 9.05 25.24
N THR A 195 23.73 7.97 24.46
CA THR A 195 23.66 6.59 24.96
C THR A 195 24.96 6.18 25.67
N SER A 196 26.08 6.85 25.37
CA SER A 196 27.38 6.61 26.00
C SER A 196 27.68 7.53 27.19
N SER A 197 26.99 8.67 27.34
CA SER A 197 27.10 9.52 28.53
C SER A 197 26.10 9.06 29.61
N THR A 198 26.62 8.54 30.71
CA THR A 198 25.87 7.72 31.68
C THR A 198 24.78 8.46 32.48
N VAL A 199 24.59 9.77 32.34
CA VAL A 199 23.62 10.51 33.16
C VAL A 199 23.10 11.74 32.40
N GLY A 200 21.80 11.78 32.14
CA GLY A 200 21.04 13.03 32.25
C GLY A 200 20.31 13.57 31.02
N GLU A 201 20.78 13.37 29.79
CA GLU A 201 20.18 14.06 28.63
C GLU A 201 19.32 13.15 27.76
N VAL A 202 18.22 12.64 28.33
CA VAL A 202 17.09 12.09 27.54
C VAL A 202 16.28 13.25 26.88
N ALA A 203 16.62 14.50 27.21
CA ALA A 203 16.09 15.71 26.60
C ALA A 203 16.54 15.82 25.14
N GLY A 204 15.61 15.61 24.20
CA GLY A 204 15.87 15.71 22.76
C GLY A 204 15.84 14.38 22.02
N TYR A 205 15.64 13.24 22.70
CA TYR A 205 15.44 11.95 22.03
C TYR A 205 14.19 11.96 21.14
N ALA A 206 13.05 12.42 21.65
CA ALA A 206 11.85 12.52 20.82
C ALA A 206 12.03 13.50 19.66
N ASP A 207 12.78 14.59 19.84
CA ASP A 207 13.05 15.58 18.79
C ASP A 207 13.95 15.01 17.68
N ALA A 208 14.94 14.19 18.05
CA ALA A 208 15.79 13.46 17.11
C ALA A 208 14.99 12.40 16.32
N VAL A 209 14.09 11.68 17.00
CA VAL A 209 13.18 10.74 16.33
C VAL A 209 12.14 11.49 15.48
N ASP A 210 11.66 12.65 15.90
CA ASP A 210 10.69 13.44 15.14
C ASP A 210 11.32 14.02 13.86
N THR A 211 12.59 14.43 13.94
CA THR A 211 13.38 14.80 12.75
C THR A 211 13.46 13.64 11.76
N PHE A 212 13.65 12.41 12.26
CA PHE A 212 13.62 11.20 11.43
C PHE A 212 12.22 10.92 10.86
N THR A 213 11.15 10.96 11.67
CA THR A 213 9.79 10.70 11.19
C THR A 213 9.35 11.75 10.17
N MET A 214 9.71 13.02 10.32
CA MET A 214 9.47 14.07 9.33
C MET A 214 10.23 13.80 8.01
N ALA A 215 11.50 13.42 8.08
CA ALA A 215 12.29 13.06 6.91
C ALA A 215 11.71 11.82 6.20
N ALA A 216 11.36 10.79 6.98
CA ALA A 216 10.72 9.58 6.50
C ALA A 216 9.35 9.85 5.89
N THR A 217 8.53 10.74 6.45
CA THR A 217 7.22 11.14 5.92
C THR A 217 7.37 11.80 4.55
N LYS A 218 8.34 12.72 4.39
CA LYS A 218 8.65 13.33 3.08
C LYS A 218 9.08 12.27 2.05
N VAL A 219 9.85 11.26 2.48
CA VAL A 219 10.23 10.13 1.63
C VAL A 219 9.01 9.27 1.28
N VAL A 220 8.15 8.94 2.23
CA VAL A 220 6.92 8.15 2.02
C VAL A 220 5.98 8.86 1.05
N GLN A 221 5.79 10.17 1.15
CA GLN A 221 4.97 10.93 0.20
C GLN A 221 5.56 10.93 -1.23
N ARG A 222 6.88 11.13 -1.35
CA ARG A 222 7.59 11.16 -2.64
C ARG A 222 7.71 9.77 -3.27
N VAL A 223 7.88 8.73 -2.44
CA VAL A 223 7.90 7.34 -2.87
C VAL A 223 6.50 6.88 -3.19
N GLY A 224 5.49 7.18 -2.38
CA GLY A 224 4.09 6.80 -2.60
C GLY A 224 3.58 7.27 -3.97
N THR A 225 3.88 8.52 -4.33
CA THR A 225 3.53 9.04 -5.67
C THR A 225 4.25 8.31 -6.80
N ARG A 226 5.57 8.10 -6.72
CA ARG A 226 6.36 7.42 -7.78
C ARG A 226 6.15 5.90 -7.85
N LEU A 227 5.98 5.25 -6.70
CA LEU A 227 5.72 3.83 -6.57
C LEU A 227 4.35 3.51 -7.14
N ARG A 228 3.35 4.37 -6.91
CA ARG A 228 2.04 4.24 -7.54
C ARG A 228 2.13 4.32 -9.06
N THR A 229 2.91 5.26 -9.62
CA THR A 229 3.07 5.34 -11.09
C THR A 229 3.84 4.15 -11.64
N LEU A 230 4.97 3.78 -11.04
CA LEU A 230 5.82 2.69 -11.52
C LEU A 230 5.17 1.31 -11.38
N ALA A 231 4.48 1.04 -10.27
CA ALA A 231 3.78 -0.24 -10.06
C ALA A 231 2.54 -0.37 -10.95
N MET A 232 1.87 0.75 -11.26
CA MET A 232 0.70 0.74 -12.15
C MET A 232 1.10 0.65 -13.63
N LEU A 233 2.29 1.10 -14.02
CA LEU A 233 2.74 1.14 -15.41
C LEU A 233 2.70 -0.22 -16.14
N PRO A 234 3.27 -1.34 -15.62
CA PRO A 234 3.18 -2.65 -16.27
C PRO A 234 1.74 -3.16 -16.33
N LEU A 235 0.94 -2.84 -15.31
CA LEU A 235 -0.48 -3.18 -15.21
C LEU A 235 -1.31 -2.44 -16.27
N TRP A 236 -1.00 -1.18 -16.54
CA TRP A 236 -1.57 -0.39 -17.63
C TRP A 236 -1.12 -0.89 -19.01
N ILE A 237 0.15 -1.28 -19.17
CA ILE A 237 0.66 -1.88 -20.41
C ILE A 237 -0.09 -3.18 -20.71
N LEU A 238 -0.25 -4.05 -19.72
CA LEU A 238 -0.97 -5.31 -19.88
C LEU A 238 -2.44 -5.07 -20.25
N PHE A 239 -3.08 -4.10 -19.61
CA PHE A 239 -4.42 -3.66 -19.99
C PHE A 239 -4.47 -3.09 -21.40
N ALA A 240 -3.51 -2.26 -21.80
CA ALA A 240 -3.44 -1.70 -23.15
C ALA A 240 -3.26 -2.80 -24.21
N VAL A 241 -2.41 -3.79 -23.96
CA VAL A 241 -2.24 -4.96 -24.83
C VAL A 241 -3.54 -5.78 -24.91
N ALA A 242 -4.19 -6.03 -23.78
CA ALA A 242 -5.47 -6.74 -23.75
C ALA A 242 -6.57 -5.97 -24.51
N ALA A 243 -6.61 -4.64 -24.37
CA ALA A 243 -7.52 -3.79 -25.11
C ALA A 243 -7.22 -3.79 -26.62
N LEU A 244 -5.94 -3.76 -27.01
CA LEU A 244 -5.52 -3.83 -28.41
C LEU A 244 -5.90 -5.18 -29.05
N LEU A 245 -5.68 -6.28 -28.33
CA LEU A 245 -6.10 -7.62 -28.76
C LEU A 245 -7.62 -7.72 -28.85
N ALA A 246 -8.35 -7.14 -27.89
CA ALA A 246 -9.81 -7.13 -27.90
C ALA A 246 -10.39 -6.28 -29.05
N CYS A 247 -9.73 -5.18 -29.42
CA CYS A 247 -10.14 -4.34 -30.55
C CYS A 247 -9.71 -4.89 -31.92
N GLY A 248 -8.74 -5.82 -31.97
CA GLY A 248 -8.20 -6.39 -33.21
C GLY A 248 -9.28 -6.98 -34.14
N PRO A 249 -10.19 -7.85 -33.64
CA PRO A 249 -11.26 -8.40 -34.47
C PRO A 249 -12.24 -7.36 -35.01
N ALA A 250 -12.52 -6.30 -34.24
CA ALA A 250 -13.40 -5.22 -34.68
C ALA A 250 -12.74 -4.35 -35.77
N LEU A 251 -11.44 -4.08 -35.65
CA LEU A 251 -10.65 -3.38 -36.68
C LEU A 251 -10.51 -4.21 -37.96
N LEU A 252 -10.31 -5.52 -37.86
CA LEU A 252 -10.29 -6.44 -39.00
C LEU A 252 -11.64 -6.50 -39.72
N ALA A 253 -12.74 -6.55 -38.97
CA ALA A 253 -14.09 -6.54 -39.55
C ALA A 253 -14.39 -5.21 -40.27
N TRP A 254 -13.94 -4.08 -39.72
CA TRP A 254 -14.06 -2.77 -40.37
C TRP A 254 -13.20 -2.67 -41.64
N TRP A 255 -11.96 -3.16 -41.60
CA TRP A 255 -11.06 -3.15 -42.76
C TRP A 255 -11.55 -4.06 -43.89
N LEU A 256 -12.15 -5.21 -43.58
CA LEU A 256 -12.77 -6.11 -44.56
C LEU A 256 -14.10 -5.58 -45.12
N ALA A 257 -14.70 -4.57 -44.49
CA ALA A 257 -15.95 -3.94 -44.93
C ALA A 257 -15.74 -2.67 -45.78
N GLN A 258 -14.50 -2.19 -45.92
CA GLN A 258 -14.09 -1.19 -46.92
C GLN A 258 -13.79 -1.85 -48.26
#